data_AF-A0A7W1F6A9-F1
#
_entry.id   AF-A0A7W1F6A9-F1
#
_cell.length_a   1.000
_cell.length_b   1.000
_cell.length_c   1.000
_cell.angle_alpha   90.00
_cell.angle_beta   90.00
_cell.angle_gamma   90.00
#
_symmetry.space_group_name_H-M   'P 1'
#
loop_
_entity.id
_entity.type
_entity.pdbx_description
1 polymer ?
#
loop_
_entity_poly.entity_id
_entity_poly.type
_entity_poly.pdbx_seq_one_letter_code
_entity_poly.pdbx_strand_id
1 'polypeptide(L)'
;MTSQALLVAGPLVLDDIGEDHALLGGGGGYAVIAASAFVKTQLWARGGKDISPQVRGILERRGIDMAGVSWDGATPRWTTSGFTAGGPLLSDVEPTSAENLGGVLLIDLPPAEGKRAIAAIAKLHGAATRPVVVAPRPADCQTDHYLEACAAAADVLILPGAAAAAAEGAGLA
;
A
#
# COMPACT_ATOMS: atom_id res chain seq x y z
N MET A 1 -11.38 -17.66 18.50
CA MET A 1 -11.61 -16.46 17.66
C MET A 1 -10.87 -16.69 16.36
N THR A 2 -11.51 -16.50 15.21
CA THR A 2 -10.82 -16.58 13.91
C THR A 2 -9.83 -15.41 13.82
N SER A 3 -8.58 -15.71 13.46
CA SER A 3 -7.55 -14.67 13.27
C SER A 3 -7.96 -13.78 12.11
N GLN A 4 -8.07 -12.48 12.35
CA GLN A 4 -8.30 -11.49 11.31
C GLN A 4 -7.01 -11.24 10.51
N ALA A 5 -7.15 -11.00 9.21
CA ALA A 5 -6.07 -10.62 8.31
C ALA A 5 -6.11 -9.12 7.97
N LEU A 6 -4.94 -8.55 7.67
CA LEU A 6 -4.79 -7.20 7.12
C LEU A 6 -4.38 -7.30 5.64
N LEU A 7 -5.07 -6.59 4.76
CA LEU A 7 -4.62 -6.36 3.38
C LEU A 7 -3.86 -5.04 3.33
N VAL A 8 -2.61 -5.08 2.86
CA VAL A 8 -1.82 -3.89 2.57
C VAL A 8 -1.75 -3.74 1.05
N ALA A 9 -2.25 -2.63 0.53
CA ALA A 9 -2.06 -2.24 -0.86
C ALA A 9 -1.16 -1.02 -0.91
N GLY A 10 0.03 -1.19 -1.49
CA GLY A 10 1.04 -0.15 -1.49
C GLY A 10 2.31 -0.59 -2.23
N PRO A 11 3.22 0.34 -2.48
CA PRO A 11 4.41 0.06 -3.27
C PRO A 11 5.37 -0.88 -2.53
N LEU A 12 5.93 -1.83 -3.31
CA LEU A 12 7.07 -2.66 -2.93
C LEU A 12 8.23 -2.24 -3.82
N VAL A 13 9.24 -1.59 -3.24
CA VAL A 13 10.29 -0.90 -4.02
C VAL A 13 11.67 -1.36 -3.61
N LEU A 14 12.66 -1.01 -4.43
CA LEU A 14 14.07 -1.12 -4.11
C LEU A 14 14.68 0.28 -3.92
N ASP A 15 15.19 0.55 -2.73
CA ASP A 15 15.80 1.82 -2.36
C ASP A 15 17.33 1.75 -2.54
N ASP A 16 17.90 2.81 -3.10
CA ASP A 16 19.33 3.05 -3.15
C ASP A 16 19.65 4.19 -2.15
N ILE A 17 20.30 3.85 -1.03
CA ILE A 17 20.57 4.75 0.10
C ILE A 17 22.08 4.80 0.36
N GLY A 18 22.71 5.93 0.02
CA GLY A 18 24.16 6.06 0.16
C GLY A 18 24.90 5.10 -0.78
N GLU A 19 25.73 4.23 -0.21
CA GLU A 19 26.45 3.17 -0.95
C GLU A 19 25.65 1.86 -1.02
N ASP A 20 24.57 1.75 -0.26
CA ASP A 20 23.71 0.57 -0.25
C ASP A 20 22.71 0.62 -1.39
N HIS A 21 22.71 -0.41 -2.22
CA HIS A 21 21.83 -0.52 -3.39
C HIS A 21 20.80 -1.63 -3.21
N ALA A 22 19.64 -1.44 -3.82
CA ALA A 22 18.56 -2.41 -3.86
C ALA A 22 18.12 -2.92 -2.48
N LEU A 23 18.03 -2.01 -1.51
CA LEU A 23 17.43 -2.29 -0.22
C LEU A 23 15.91 -2.44 -0.38
N LEU A 24 15.30 -3.39 0.33
CA LEU A 24 13.84 -3.51 0.30
C LEU A 24 13.20 -2.29 0.98
N GLY A 25 12.23 -1.68 0.31
CA GLY A 25 11.49 -0.56 0.87
C GLY A 25 10.09 -0.34 0.33
N GLY A 26 9.64 0.90 0.45
CA GLY A 26 8.32 1.38 0.01
C GLY A 26 7.28 1.23 1.12
N GLY A 27 6.31 2.15 1.16
CA GLY A 27 5.28 2.18 2.21
C GLY A 27 4.54 0.85 2.37
N GLY A 28 4.20 0.18 1.26
CA GLY A 28 3.59 -1.15 1.29
C GLY A 28 4.52 -2.20 1.88
N GLY A 29 5.79 -2.23 1.44
CA GLY A 29 6.82 -3.14 1.93
C GLY A 29 7.11 -2.99 3.43
N TYR A 30 7.26 -1.75 3.92
CA TYR A 30 7.48 -1.51 5.35
C TYR A 30 6.25 -1.85 6.18
N ALA A 31 5.06 -1.41 5.76
CA ALA A 31 3.82 -1.65 6.49
C ALA A 31 3.51 -3.15 6.61
N VAL A 32 3.67 -3.92 5.53
CA VAL A 32 3.39 -5.36 5.55
C VAL A 32 4.37 -6.12 6.44
N ILE A 33 5.65 -5.76 6.43
CA ILE A 33 6.66 -6.37 7.30
C ILE A 33 6.35 -6.06 8.77
N ALA A 34 6.02 -4.82 9.10
CA ALA A 34 5.67 -4.43 10.45
C ALA A 34 4.40 -5.14 10.94
N ALA A 35 3.33 -5.14 10.13
CA ALA A 35 2.06 -5.76 10.46
C ALA A 35 2.15 -7.30 10.63
N SER A 36 3.01 -7.95 9.83
CA SER A 36 3.19 -9.41 9.86
C SER A 36 3.64 -9.96 11.22
N ALA A 37 4.23 -9.12 12.08
CA ALA A 37 4.60 -9.51 13.43
C ALA A 37 3.40 -9.69 14.37
N PHE A 38 2.23 -9.15 14.01
CA PHE A 38 1.06 -9.08 14.89
C PHE A 38 -0.17 -9.78 14.30
N VAL A 39 -0.35 -9.73 12.98
CA VAL A 39 -1.52 -10.26 12.29
C VAL A 39 -1.14 -10.94 10.98
N LYS A 40 -1.98 -11.87 10.53
CA LYS A 40 -1.87 -12.40 9.17
C LYS A 40 -1.97 -11.24 8.20
N THR A 41 -1.04 -11.13 7.27
CA THR A 41 -0.96 -9.96 6.38
C THR A 41 -0.86 -10.42 4.93
N GLN A 42 -1.64 -9.78 4.07
CA GLN A 42 -1.65 -9.99 2.62
C GLN A 42 -1.08 -8.74 1.95
N LEU A 43 -0.27 -8.90 0.91
CA LEU A 43 0.30 -7.80 0.13
C LEU A 43 -0.31 -7.77 -1.28
N TRP A 44 -0.88 -6.63 -1.65
CA TRP A 44 -1.21 -6.29 -3.02
C TRP A 44 -0.23 -5.23 -3.52
N ALA A 45 0.67 -5.63 -4.42
CA ALA A 45 1.73 -4.78 -4.93
C ALA A 45 2.25 -5.29 -6.27
N ARG A 46 3.02 -4.46 -6.98
CA ARG A 46 3.93 -4.92 -8.02
C ARG A 46 5.35 -4.86 -7.48
N GLY A 47 5.96 -6.03 -7.30
CA GLY A 47 7.35 -6.16 -6.89
C GLY A 47 8.34 -6.14 -8.06
N GLY A 48 7.95 -6.62 -9.24
CA GLY A 48 8.82 -6.69 -10.41
C GLY A 48 9.93 -7.75 -10.34
N LYS A 49 10.70 -7.87 -11.42
CA LYS A 49 11.68 -8.95 -11.62
C LYS A 49 13.00 -8.74 -10.87
N ASP A 50 13.28 -7.51 -10.44
CA ASP A 50 14.57 -7.15 -9.85
C ASP A 50 14.62 -7.46 -8.33
N ILE A 51 13.47 -7.75 -7.71
CA ILE A 51 13.42 -8.28 -6.33
C ILE A 51 13.94 -9.72 -6.32
N SER A 52 15.07 -9.91 -5.64
CA SER A 52 15.76 -11.19 -5.57
C SER A 52 14.94 -12.28 -4.86
N PRO A 53 15.17 -13.56 -5.18
CA PRO A 53 14.53 -14.68 -4.47
C PRO A 53 14.77 -14.65 -2.96
N GLN A 54 15.92 -14.15 -2.51
CA GLN A 54 16.23 -14.00 -1.09
C GLN A 54 15.26 -13.03 -0.41
N VAL A 55 14.98 -11.89 -1.03
CA VAL A 55 14.04 -10.89 -0.52
C VAL A 55 12.62 -11.46 -0.48
N ARG A 56 12.19 -12.17 -1.54
CA ARG A 56 10.90 -12.88 -1.55
C ARG A 56 10.80 -13.90 -0.41
N GLY A 57 11.86 -14.70 -0.21
CA GLY A 57 11.92 -15.66 0.89
C GLY A 57 11.89 -15.01 2.27
N ILE A 58 12.38 -13.76 2.44
CA ILE A 58 12.24 -13.01 3.69
C ILE A 58 10.76 -12.67 3.95
N LEU A 59 10.03 -12.21 2.94
CA LEU A 59 8.61 -11.90 3.05
C LEU A 59 7.79 -13.16 3.36
N GLU A 60 8.06 -14.28 2.68
CA GLU A 60 7.40 -15.57 2.93
C GLU A 60 7.65 -16.09 4.35
N ARG A 61 8.91 -16.04 4.83
CA ARG A 61 9.24 -16.48 6.20
C ARG A 61 8.55 -15.64 7.28
N ARG A 62 8.12 -14.43 6.96
CA ARG A 62 7.30 -13.59 7.84
C ARG A 62 5.81 -13.93 7.80
N GLY A 63 5.41 -14.93 7.01
CA GLY A 63 4.00 -15.33 6.87
C GLY A 63 3.16 -14.32 6.10
N ILE A 64 3.79 -13.49 5.27
CA ILE A 64 3.09 -12.56 4.39
C ILE A 64 2.55 -13.35 3.20
N ASP A 65 1.26 -13.24 2.95
CA ASP A 65 0.64 -13.76 1.74
C ASP A 65 0.95 -12.83 0.56
N MET A 66 1.69 -13.37 -0.41
CA MET A 66 2.14 -12.66 -1.60
C MET A 66 1.36 -13.04 -2.86
N ALA A 67 0.21 -13.70 -2.74
CA ALA A 67 -0.62 -14.07 -3.91
C ALA A 67 -1.08 -12.84 -4.72
N GLY A 68 -1.22 -11.68 -4.06
CA GLY A 68 -1.52 -10.40 -4.70
C GLY A 68 -0.31 -9.67 -5.29
N VAL A 69 0.89 -10.25 -5.25
CA VAL A 69 2.11 -9.59 -5.75
C VAL A 69 2.42 -10.01 -7.17
N SER A 70 2.50 -9.05 -8.09
CA SER A 70 3.05 -9.29 -9.43
C SER A 70 4.58 -9.13 -9.41
N TRP A 71 5.27 -10.12 -9.97
CA TRP A 71 6.73 -10.14 -10.11
C TRP A 71 7.19 -9.78 -11.53
N ASP A 72 6.28 -9.30 -12.36
CA ASP A 72 6.56 -8.93 -13.76
C ASP A 72 6.97 -7.46 -13.89
N GLY A 73 7.74 -7.15 -14.94
CA GLY A 73 8.20 -5.80 -15.22
C GLY A 73 9.37 -5.34 -14.34
N ALA A 74 9.76 -4.08 -14.49
CA ALA A 74 10.81 -3.46 -13.68
C ALA A 74 10.29 -3.19 -12.26
N THR A 75 11.13 -3.43 -11.26
CA THR A 75 10.81 -3.10 -9.88
C THR A 75 10.83 -1.57 -9.69
N PRO A 76 9.83 -0.96 -9.05
CA PRO A 76 9.90 0.46 -8.68
C PRO A 76 11.13 0.74 -7.82
N ARG A 77 11.76 1.90 -8.02
CA ARG A 77 13.00 2.27 -7.32
C ARG A 77 12.93 3.64 -6.71
N TRP A 78 13.51 3.80 -5.52
CA TRP A 78 13.84 5.09 -4.97
C TRP A 78 15.36 5.28 -5.03
N THR A 79 15.80 6.38 -5.63
CA THR A 79 17.23 6.71 -5.69
C THR A 79 17.44 8.15 -5.24
N THR A 80 18.70 8.61 -5.26
CA THR A 80 19.03 10.03 -5.01
C THR A 80 18.41 10.98 -6.02
N SER A 81 18.06 10.51 -7.22
CA SER A 81 17.30 11.29 -8.21
C SER A 81 15.78 11.26 -8.00
N GLY A 82 15.30 10.53 -6.99
CA GLY A 82 13.89 10.41 -6.63
C GLY A 82 13.26 9.07 -7.02
N PHE A 83 11.93 9.04 -6.99
CA PHE A 83 11.15 7.84 -7.24
C PHE A 83 10.97 7.57 -8.73
N THR A 84 11.28 6.34 -9.15
CA THR A 84 10.99 5.83 -10.48
C THR A 84 10.07 4.62 -10.37
N ALA A 85 8.80 4.80 -10.74
CA ALA A 85 7.80 3.74 -10.66
C ALA A 85 8.08 2.58 -11.65
N GLY A 86 8.54 2.90 -12.86
CA GLY A 86 8.73 1.90 -13.93
C GLY A 86 7.43 1.22 -14.40
N GLY A 87 6.27 1.82 -14.13
CA GLY A 87 4.93 1.30 -14.40
C GLY A 87 4.01 1.28 -13.16
N PRO A 88 2.90 0.52 -13.17
CA PRO A 88 1.95 0.46 -12.04
C PRO A 88 2.59 -0.05 -10.74
N LEU A 89 2.13 0.43 -9.59
CA LEU A 89 2.60 0.05 -8.25
C LEU A 89 1.82 -1.12 -7.66
N LEU A 90 0.60 -1.38 -8.14
CA LEU A 90 -0.20 -2.55 -7.76
C LEU A 90 -0.29 -3.54 -8.92
N SER A 91 -0.42 -4.83 -8.57
CA SER A 91 -0.71 -5.90 -9.52
C SER A 91 -2.02 -5.65 -10.26
N ASP A 92 -2.09 -6.05 -11.54
CA ASP A 92 -3.33 -6.01 -12.32
C ASP A 92 -4.35 -7.05 -11.88
N VAL A 93 -3.91 -8.06 -11.12
CA VAL A 93 -4.80 -8.99 -10.43
C VAL A 93 -5.37 -8.28 -9.20
N GLU A 94 -6.64 -7.87 -9.28
CA GLU A 94 -7.36 -7.33 -8.13
C GLU A 94 -7.54 -8.43 -7.06
N PRO A 95 -7.51 -8.08 -5.77
CA PRO A 95 -7.92 -8.99 -4.72
C PRO A 95 -9.40 -9.33 -4.90
N THR A 96 -9.71 -10.60 -5.15
CA THR A 96 -11.09 -11.08 -5.34
C THR A 96 -11.62 -11.83 -4.12
N SER A 97 -10.73 -12.29 -3.26
CA SER A 97 -11.02 -12.94 -1.99
C SER A 97 -9.90 -12.61 -1.01
N ALA A 98 -10.26 -12.34 0.24
CA ALA A 98 -9.32 -12.20 1.33
C ALA A 98 -9.92 -12.90 2.54
N GLU A 99 -9.48 -14.14 2.76
CA GLU A 99 -9.99 -14.95 3.86
C GLU A 99 -9.79 -14.25 5.20
N ASN A 100 -10.88 -14.10 5.97
CA ASN A 100 -10.88 -13.48 7.29
C ASN A 100 -10.32 -12.05 7.31
N LEU A 101 -10.45 -11.29 6.21
CA LEU A 101 -9.97 -9.91 6.14
C LEU A 101 -10.70 -9.01 7.14
N GLY A 102 -9.96 -8.52 8.14
CA GLY A 102 -10.45 -7.66 9.22
C GLY A 102 -10.15 -6.18 9.03
N GLY A 103 -9.26 -5.81 8.12
CA GLY A 103 -8.95 -4.40 7.82
C GLY A 103 -8.18 -4.24 6.51
N VAL A 104 -8.14 -3.02 5.99
CA VAL A 104 -7.34 -2.67 4.81
C VAL A 104 -6.51 -1.42 5.07
N LEU A 105 -5.26 -1.45 4.59
CA LEU A 105 -4.39 -0.29 4.53
C LEU A 105 -4.05 0.02 3.07
N LEU A 106 -4.42 1.22 2.61
CA LEU A 106 -3.95 1.82 1.38
C LEU A 106 -2.83 2.80 1.71
N ILE A 107 -1.61 2.56 1.22
CA ILE A 107 -0.45 3.39 1.59
C ILE A 107 0.39 3.75 0.37
N ASP A 108 0.78 5.02 0.31
CA ASP A 108 1.71 5.57 -0.68
C ASP A 108 1.33 5.31 -2.15
N LEU A 109 0.04 5.23 -2.45
CA LEU A 109 -0.45 5.07 -3.81
C LEU A 109 -0.66 6.42 -4.51
N PRO A 110 -0.22 6.56 -5.79
CA PRO A 110 -0.56 7.72 -6.61
C PRO A 110 -2.08 7.79 -6.83
N PRO A 111 -2.66 8.97 -7.16
CA PRO A 111 -4.10 9.16 -7.18
C PRO A 111 -4.87 8.16 -8.05
N ALA A 112 -4.34 7.83 -9.24
CA ALA A 112 -4.97 6.87 -10.14
C ALA A 112 -5.04 5.46 -9.53
N GLU A 113 -3.97 5.01 -8.87
CA GLU A 113 -3.93 3.69 -8.25
C GLU A 113 -4.63 3.64 -6.91
N GLY A 114 -4.62 4.73 -6.14
CA GLY A 114 -5.43 4.85 -4.93
C GLY A 114 -6.91 4.73 -5.23
N LYS A 115 -7.41 5.45 -6.26
CA LYS A 115 -8.79 5.32 -6.73
C LYS A 115 -9.11 3.90 -7.21
N ARG A 116 -8.19 3.26 -7.96
CA ARG A 116 -8.32 1.84 -8.36
C ARG A 116 -8.43 0.94 -7.14
N ALA A 117 -7.57 1.12 -6.14
CA ALA A 117 -7.55 0.28 -4.95
C ALA A 117 -8.82 0.44 -4.11
N ILE A 118 -9.28 1.68 -3.90
CA ILE A 118 -10.57 1.97 -3.24
C ILE A 118 -11.72 1.24 -3.94
N ALA A 119 -11.79 1.34 -5.27
CA ALA A 119 -12.82 0.68 -6.06
C ALA A 119 -12.76 -0.85 -5.97
N ALA A 120 -11.56 -1.44 -5.94
CA ALA A 120 -11.39 -2.89 -5.76
C ALA A 120 -11.81 -3.35 -4.36
N ILE A 121 -11.43 -2.61 -3.31
CA ILE A 121 -11.77 -2.94 -1.92
C ILE A 121 -13.27 -2.88 -1.68
N ALA A 122 -13.97 -1.92 -2.28
CA ALA A 122 -15.42 -1.81 -2.17
C ALA A 122 -16.17 -3.05 -2.71
N LYS A 123 -15.54 -3.84 -3.59
CA LYS A 123 -16.10 -5.09 -4.14
C LYS A 123 -15.86 -6.31 -3.24
N LEU A 124 -14.95 -6.21 -2.25
CA LEU A 124 -14.61 -7.34 -1.38
C LEU A 124 -15.79 -7.70 -0.47
N HIS A 125 -16.00 -8.99 -0.24
CA HIS A 125 -16.99 -9.45 0.73
C HIS A 125 -16.77 -8.81 2.11
N GLY A 126 -17.81 -8.26 2.73
CA GLY A 126 -17.74 -7.58 4.02
C GLY A 126 -17.12 -6.18 3.98
N ALA A 127 -16.94 -5.57 2.80
CA ALA A 127 -16.36 -4.21 2.68
C ALA A 127 -17.09 -3.16 3.52
N ALA A 128 -18.43 -3.20 3.59
CA ALA A 128 -19.24 -2.20 4.29
C ALA A 128 -19.00 -2.10 5.81
N THR A 129 -18.36 -3.11 6.41
CA THR A 129 -18.12 -3.17 7.86
C THR A 129 -16.62 -3.23 8.19
N ARG A 130 -15.76 -3.14 7.18
CA ARG A 130 -14.33 -3.35 7.34
C ARG A 130 -13.63 -2.00 7.47
N PRO A 131 -12.80 -1.79 8.51
CA PRO A 131 -12.01 -0.58 8.61
C PRO A 131 -11.06 -0.44 7.42
N VAL A 132 -11.14 0.72 6.76
CA VAL A 132 -10.24 1.16 5.69
C VAL A 132 -9.39 2.32 6.22
N VAL A 133 -8.08 2.09 6.26
CA VAL A 133 -7.08 3.11 6.55
C VAL A 133 -6.44 3.56 5.26
N VAL A 134 -6.37 4.87 5.02
CA VAL A 134 -5.72 5.44 3.84
C VAL A 134 -4.62 6.39 4.28
N ALA A 135 -3.42 6.19 3.76
CA ALA A 135 -2.24 7.01 3.95
C ALA A 135 -1.70 7.46 2.58
N PRO A 136 -2.22 8.56 2.01
CA PRO A 136 -1.78 9.05 0.71
C PRO A 136 -0.32 9.49 0.75
N ARG A 137 0.35 9.52 -0.41
CA ARG A 137 1.70 10.09 -0.50
C ARG A 137 1.64 11.57 -0.14
N PRO A 138 2.61 12.09 0.64
CA PRO A 138 2.62 13.50 1.05
C PRO A 138 2.48 14.49 -0.12
N ALA A 139 3.10 14.18 -1.26
CA ALA A 139 3.05 15.03 -2.46
C ALA A 139 1.65 15.07 -3.11
N ASP A 140 0.83 14.03 -2.95
CA ASP A 140 -0.50 13.97 -3.55
C ASP A 140 -1.58 14.58 -2.64
N CYS A 141 -1.26 14.85 -1.37
CA CYS A 141 -2.16 15.53 -0.44
C CYS A 141 -2.44 16.99 -0.82
N GLN A 142 -1.69 17.56 -1.76
CA GLN A 142 -1.91 18.92 -2.27
C GLN A 142 -2.85 18.95 -3.48
N THR A 143 -3.39 17.80 -3.90
CA THR A 143 -4.31 17.70 -5.03
C THR A 143 -5.75 17.59 -4.53
N ASP A 144 -6.55 18.63 -4.78
CA ASP A 144 -7.86 18.84 -4.13
C ASP A 144 -8.79 17.61 -4.21
N HIS A 145 -8.86 16.93 -5.36
CA HIS A 145 -9.83 15.84 -5.56
C HIS A 145 -9.38 14.45 -5.12
N TYR A 146 -8.09 14.25 -4.82
CA TYR A 146 -7.66 12.92 -4.36
C TYR A 146 -7.97 12.73 -2.88
N LEU A 147 -7.71 13.77 -2.06
CA LEU A 147 -8.01 13.72 -0.64
C LEU A 147 -9.50 13.56 -0.35
N GLU A 148 -10.38 14.22 -1.10
CA GLU A 148 -11.84 14.02 -1.01
C GLU A 148 -12.21 12.54 -1.23
N ALA A 149 -11.65 11.91 -2.27
CA ALA A 149 -11.90 10.50 -2.55
C ALA A 149 -11.34 9.58 -1.45
N CYS A 150 -10.19 9.91 -0.87
CA CYS A 150 -9.64 9.19 0.27
C CYS A 150 -10.51 9.35 1.52
N ALA A 151 -10.93 10.57 1.85
CA ALA A 151 -11.77 10.87 3.01
C ALA A 151 -13.14 10.19 2.92
N ALA A 152 -13.76 10.18 1.73
CA ALA A 152 -15.04 9.51 1.51
C ALA A 152 -14.97 7.98 1.64
N ALA A 153 -13.79 7.38 1.43
CA ALA A 153 -13.60 5.94 1.46
C ALA A 153 -12.97 5.39 2.75
N ALA A 154 -12.33 6.24 3.55
CA ALA A 154 -11.54 5.84 4.70
C ALA A 154 -12.31 6.00 6.02
N ASP A 155 -12.23 5.01 6.89
CA ASP A 155 -12.57 5.17 8.31
C ASP A 155 -11.47 5.96 9.05
N VAL A 156 -10.22 5.83 8.58
CA VAL A 156 -9.06 6.57 9.10
C VAL A 156 -8.21 7.10 7.96
N LEU A 157 -8.07 8.43 7.88
CA LEU A 157 -7.19 9.10 6.93
C LEU A 157 -5.92 9.58 7.66
N ILE A 158 -4.75 9.07 7.25
CA ILE A 158 -3.44 9.46 7.78
C ILE A 158 -2.82 10.49 6.85
N LEU A 159 -2.55 11.69 7.36
CA LEU A 159 -1.98 12.80 6.59
C LEU A 159 -0.65 13.27 7.19
N PRO A 160 0.24 13.86 6.38
CA PRO A 160 1.34 14.67 6.90
C PRO A 160 0.81 15.77 7.80
N GLY A 161 1.51 16.09 8.90
CA GLY A 161 1.01 17.03 9.92
C GLY A 161 0.56 18.40 9.36
N ALA A 162 1.29 18.95 8.37
CA ALA A 162 0.88 20.18 7.70
C ALA A 162 -0.44 20.04 6.90
N ALA A 163 -0.65 18.92 6.22
CA ALA A 163 -1.89 18.65 5.50
C ALA A 163 -3.06 18.36 6.46
N ALA A 164 -2.80 17.65 7.57
CA ALA A 164 -3.78 17.43 8.62
C ALA A 164 -4.28 18.76 9.22
N ALA A 165 -3.35 19.67 9.55
CA ALA A 165 -3.71 20.99 10.08
C ALA A 165 -4.54 21.83 9.09
N ALA A 166 -4.24 21.75 7.79
CA ALA A 166 -5.02 22.41 6.76
C ALA A 166 -6.43 21.81 6.60
N ALA A 167 -6.54 20.48 6.65
CA ALA A 167 -7.79 19.73 6.57
C ALA A 167 -8.76 20.05 7.71
N GLU A 168 -8.26 20.14 8.95
CA GLU A 168 -9.07 20.53 10.12
C GLU A 168 -9.68 21.93 9.96
N GLY A 169 -8.94 22.87 9.36
CA GLY A 169 -9.43 24.23 9.09
C GLY A 169 -10.42 24.33 7.92
N ALA A 170 -10.37 23.39 6.97
CA ALA A 170 -11.20 23.39 5.76
C ALA A 170 -12.50 22.59 5.90
N GLY A 171 -12.62 21.71 6.91
CA GLY A 171 -13.81 20.90 7.13
C GLY A 171 -14.02 19.83 6.05
N LEU A 172 -12.96 19.09 5.70
CA LEU A 172 -13.09 17.90 4.87
C LEU A 172 -14.10 16.94 5.53
N ALA A 173 -15.31 16.86 4.97
CA ALA A 173 -16.41 16.02 5.41
C ALA A 173 -17.07 15.36 4.19
#